data_AF-A0A4X2M2T4-F1
#
_entry.id   AF-A0A4X2M2T4-F1
#
_cell.length_a   1.000
_cell.length_b   1.000
_cell.length_c   1.000
_cell.angle_alpha   90.00
_cell.angle_beta   90.00
_cell.angle_gamma   90.00
#
_symmetry.space_group_name_H-M   'P 1'
#
loop_
_entity.id
_entity.type
_entity.pdbx_description
1 polymer ?
#
loop_
_entity_poly.entity_id
_entity_poly.type
_entity_poly.pdbx_seq_one_letter_code
_entity_poly.pdbx_strand_id
1 'polypeptide(L)'
;MKAAAVCLLLMLTLISIFHVESVSAEKVDCKGYEKLPPRQSRPCTLEFRPICGSDGKTYPNKCAFCTAVKQSDDKIKFSHEGRC
;
A
#
# COMPACT_ATOMS: atom_id res chain seq x y z
N MET A 1 14.50 21.39 -39.83
CA MET A 1 13.12 21.03 -39.37
C MET A 1 12.96 19.56 -38.96
N LYS A 2 13.66 18.58 -39.57
CA LYS A 2 13.54 17.16 -39.20
C LYS A 2 14.18 16.79 -37.84
N ALA A 3 15.30 17.41 -37.49
CA ALA A 3 15.98 17.18 -36.21
C ALA A 3 15.15 17.63 -34.99
N ALA A 4 14.41 18.73 -35.12
CA ALA A 4 13.54 19.23 -34.05
C ALA A 4 12.39 18.25 -33.73
N ALA A 5 11.81 17.62 -34.76
CA ALA A 5 10.78 16.61 -34.60
C ALA A 5 11.30 15.33 -33.92
N VAL A 6 12.52 14.90 -34.27
CA VAL A 6 13.17 13.73 -33.64
C VAL A 6 13.46 14.00 -32.16
N CYS A 7 13.99 15.18 -31.82
CA CYS A 7 14.20 15.56 -30.42
C CYS A 7 12.89 15.60 -29.63
N LEU A 8 11.81 16.17 -30.21
CA LEU A 8 10.49 16.20 -29.57
C LEU A 8 9.94 14.80 -29.30
N LEU A 9 10.06 13.89 -30.27
CA LEU A 9 9.63 12.49 -30.11
C LEU A 9 10.45 11.77 -29.03
N LEU A 10 11.77 11.96 -29.00
CA LEU A 10 12.64 11.37 -27.97
C LEU A 10 12.26 11.87 -26.56
N MET A 11 12.03 13.18 -26.40
CA MET A 11 11.62 13.74 -25.10
C MET A 11 10.26 13.19 -24.62
N LEU A 12 9.28 13.04 -25.52
CA LEU A 12 7.97 12.48 -25.17
C LEU A 12 8.03 11.00 -24.76
N THR A 13 8.90 10.22 -25.43
CA THR A 13 9.11 8.81 -25.03
C THR A 13 9.82 8.69 -23.68
N LEU A 14 10.81 9.55 -23.40
CA LEU A 14 11.47 9.61 -22.09
C LEU A 14 10.48 10.00 -20.98
N ILE A 15 9.64 11.02 -21.19
CA ILE A 15 8.58 11.40 -20.24
C ILE A 15 7.64 10.23 -19.93
N SER A 16 7.30 9.42 -20.94
CA SER A 16 6.46 8.23 -20.78
C SER A 16 7.16 7.13 -19.98
N ILE A 17 8.46 6.94 -20.18
CA ILE A 17 9.29 5.99 -19.43
C ILE A 17 9.44 6.43 -17.96
N PHE A 18 9.66 7.73 -17.70
CA PHE A 18 9.71 8.29 -16.34
C PHE A 18 8.39 8.17 -15.58
N HIS A 19 7.23 8.16 -16.26
CA HIS A 19 5.94 8.02 -15.59
C HIS A 19 5.69 6.59 -15.05
N VAL A 20 6.40 5.59 -15.59
CA VAL A 20 6.33 4.18 -15.15
C VAL A 20 7.02 3.94 -13.80
N GLU A 21 7.78 4.92 -13.28
CA GLU A 21 8.40 4.84 -11.95
C GLU A 21 7.40 5.04 -10.79
N SER A 22 6.15 5.37 -11.11
CA SER A 22 5.07 5.52 -10.13
C SER A 22 4.14 4.30 -10.06
N VAL A 23 4.66 3.08 -10.24
CA VAL A 23 4.13 1.95 -9.48
C VAL A 23 4.52 2.21 -8.03
N SER A 24 3.84 3.17 -7.40
CA SER A 24 3.91 3.44 -5.97
C SER A 24 3.70 2.09 -5.32
N ALA A 25 4.74 1.55 -4.69
CA ALA A 25 4.65 0.38 -3.83
C ALA A 25 3.33 0.49 -3.07
N GLU A 26 2.40 -0.45 -3.29
CA GLU A 26 1.03 -0.34 -2.82
C GLU A 26 1.03 -0.32 -1.30
N LYS A 27 1.13 0.88 -0.74
CA LYS A 27 1.19 1.07 0.70
C LYS A 27 -0.23 0.93 1.22
N VAL A 28 -0.43 -0.02 2.14
CA VAL A 28 -1.74 -0.24 2.75
C VAL A 28 -2.16 1.00 3.54
N ASP A 29 -3.18 1.73 3.05
CA ASP A 29 -3.72 2.91 3.72
C ASP A 29 -4.79 2.55 4.77
N CYS A 30 -4.52 2.93 6.02
CA CYS A 30 -5.39 2.71 7.18
C CYS A 30 -6.07 3.98 7.71
N LYS A 31 -6.09 5.10 6.94
CA LYS A 31 -6.73 6.36 7.37
C LYS A 31 -8.21 6.22 7.74
N GLY A 32 -8.95 5.32 7.10
CA GLY A 32 -10.37 5.05 7.40
C GLY A 32 -10.61 4.12 8.59
N TYR A 33 -9.57 3.78 9.36
CA TYR A 33 -9.67 2.86 10.50
C TYR A 33 -9.47 3.67 11.78
N GLU A 34 -10.46 3.63 12.67
CA GLU A 34 -10.34 4.21 14.01
C GLU A 34 -10.01 3.14 15.05
N LYS A 35 -9.39 3.56 16.17
CA LYS A 35 -9.14 2.69 17.32
C LYS A 35 -10.47 2.41 18.02
N LEU A 36 -10.80 1.12 18.16
CA LEU A 36 -12.01 0.70 18.84
C LEU A 36 -11.84 0.70 20.37
N PRO A 37 -12.92 0.96 21.13
CA PRO A 37 -12.98 0.73 22.57
C PRO A 37 -12.56 -0.70 22.98
N PRO A 38 -12.11 -0.89 24.23
CA PRO A 38 -11.85 -2.22 24.76
C PRO A 38 -13.07 -3.14 24.62
N ARG A 39 -12.82 -4.41 24.26
CA ARG A 39 -13.85 -5.46 24.07
C ARG A 39 -14.74 -5.30 22.82
N GLN A 40 -14.45 -4.36 21.93
CA GLN A 40 -15.14 -4.23 20.64
C GLN A 40 -14.26 -4.74 19.48
N SER A 41 -14.88 -5.43 18.52
CA SER A 41 -14.21 -5.95 17.32
C SER A 41 -14.84 -5.37 16.05
N ARG A 42 -14.01 -5.03 15.06
CA ARG A 42 -14.48 -4.64 13.72
C ARG A 42 -14.81 -5.89 12.92
N PRO A 43 -16.01 -6.02 12.33
CA PRO A 43 -16.27 -7.08 11.38
C PRO A 43 -15.42 -6.86 10.12
N CYS A 44 -14.75 -7.91 9.67
CA CYS A 44 -13.96 -7.92 8.44
C CYS A 44 -14.51 -8.97 7.48
N THR A 45 -14.32 -8.76 6.19
CA THR A 45 -14.59 -9.80 5.18
C THR A 45 -13.64 -10.98 5.40
N LEU A 46 -14.05 -12.16 4.92
CA LEU A 46 -13.23 -13.39 4.96
C LEU A 46 -12.29 -13.50 3.75
N GLU A 47 -12.10 -12.41 2.99
CA GLU A 47 -11.15 -12.41 1.88
C GLU A 47 -9.74 -12.63 2.42
N PHE A 48 -8.97 -13.46 1.73
CA PHE A 48 -7.58 -13.74 2.07
C PHE A 48 -6.65 -13.00 1.12
N ARG A 49 -6.15 -11.85 1.57
CA ARG A 49 -5.14 -11.02 0.90
C ARG A 49 -4.06 -10.68 1.93
N PRO A 50 -3.14 -11.63 2.20
CA PRO A 50 -2.26 -11.54 3.35
C PRO A 50 -1.32 -10.34 3.28
N ILE A 51 -1.03 -9.74 4.44
CA ILE A 51 -0.12 -8.60 4.60
C ILE A 51 0.86 -8.93 5.72
N CYS A 52 2.15 -8.73 5.49
CA CYS A 52 3.17 -8.81 6.52
C CYS A 52 3.33 -7.45 7.23
N GLY A 53 3.17 -7.45 8.55
CA GLY A 53 3.43 -6.29 9.40
C GLY A 53 4.90 -6.18 9.82
N SER A 54 5.32 -4.97 10.21
CA SER A 54 6.67 -4.73 10.76
C SER A 54 6.93 -5.44 12.10
N ASP A 55 5.89 -6.01 12.70
CA ASP A 55 5.93 -6.87 13.88
C ASP A 55 6.16 -8.35 13.54
N GLY A 56 6.38 -8.67 12.26
CA GLY A 56 6.62 -10.04 11.78
C GLY A 56 5.36 -10.91 11.76
N LYS A 57 4.16 -10.33 11.94
CA LYS A 57 2.90 -11.06 11.87
C LYS A 57 2.26 -10.94 10.50
N THR A 58 1.71 -12.06 10.03
CA THR A 58 0.83 -12.11 8.87
C THR A 58 -0.60 -11.77 9.27
N TYR A 59 -1.16 -10.76 8.63
CA TYR A 59 -2.56 -10.36 8.75
C TYR A 59 -3.33 -10.86 7.54
N PRO A 60 -4.51 -11.50 7.71
CA PRO A 60 -5.20 -12.18 6.62
C PRO A 60 -5.73 -11.25 5.53
N ASN A 61 -5.99 -9.98 5.87
CA ASN A 61 -6.40 -8.94 4.94
C ASN A 61 -6.16 -7.54 5.52
N LYS A 62 -6.41 -6.53 4.68
CA LYS A 62 -6.31 -5.10 5.03
C LYS A 62 -7.12 -4.74 6.27
N CYS A 63 -8.32 -5.31 6.44
CA CYS A 63 -9.17 -4.97 7.57
C CYS A 63 -8.56 -5.43 8.89
N ALA A 64 -8.06 -6.66 8.95
CA ALA A 64 -7.37 -7.20 10.11
C ALA A 64 -6.07 -6.42 10.40
N PHE A 65 -5.28 -6.14 9.36
CA PHE A 65 -4.04 -5.37 9.46
C PHE A 65 -4.29 -3.97 10.04
N CYS A 66 -5.16 -3.17 9.41
CA CYS A 66 -5.41 -1.81 9.84
C CYS A 66 -6.08 -1.72 11.22
N THR A 67 -6.86 -2.73 11.61
CA THR A 67 -7.40 -2.82 12.98
C THR A 67 -6.26 -2.98 13.99
N ALA A 68 -5.31 -3.89 13.73
CA ALA A 68 -4.15 -4.08 14.58
C ALA A 68 -3.25 -2.84 14.64
N VAL A 69 -3.00 -2.19 13.50
CA VAL A 69 -2.26 -0.91 13.43
C VAL A 69 -2.87 0.11 14.39
N LYS A 70 -4.20 0.32 14.35
CA LYS A 70 -4.87 1.30 15.21
C LYS A 70 -4.93 0.88 16.68
N GLN A 71 -5.11 -0.41 16.97
CA GLN A 71 -5.03 -0.94 18.33
C GLN A 71 -3.63 -0.78 18.93
N SER A 72 -2.59 -0.82 18.09
CA SER A 72 -1.19 -0.61 18.50
C SER A 72 -0.78 0.86 18.61
N ASP A 73 -1.72 1.82 18.44
CA ASP A 73 -1.42 3.25 18.33
C ASP A 73 -0.44 3.55 17.18
N ASP A 74 -0.74 2.99 16.01
CA ASP A 74 0.02 3.12 14.77
C ASP A 74 1.49 2.65 14.86
N LYS A 75 1.85 1.80 15.84
CA LYS A 75 3.21 1.24 15.97
C LYS A 75 3.53 0.21 14.90
N ILE A 76 2.56 -0.63 14.53
CA ILE A 76 2.71 -1.61 13.45
C ILE A 76 2.71 -0.86 12.11
N LYS A 77 3.70 -1.13 11.27
CA LYS A 77 3.81 -0.58 9.91
C LYS A 77 3.65 -1.71 8.89
N PHE A 78 3.33 -1.34 7.66
CA PHE A 78 3.33 -2.27 6.55
C PHE A 78 4.78 -2.68 6.25
N SER A 79 5.03 -3.97 6.09
CA SER A 79 6.32 -4.50 5.64
C SER A 79 6.26 -4.83 4.15
N HIS A 80 5.46 -5.84 3.78
CA HIS A 80 5.22 -6.23 2.39
C HIS A 80 3.88 -6.95 2.23
N GLU A 81 3.42 -7.11 1.00
CA GLU A 81 2.28 -7.96 0.67
C GLU A 81 2.66 -9.44 0.77
N GLY A 82 1.71 -10.30 1.14
CA GLY A 82 1.94 -11.71 1.36
C GLY A 82 2.03 -12.08 2.84
N ARG A 83 2.38 -13.34 3.10
CA ARG A 83 2.70 -13.80 4.44
C ARG A 83 4.14 -13.35 4.80
N CYS A 84 4.36 -12.99 6.06
CA CYS A 84 5.67 -13.21 6.68
C CYS A 84 5.92 -14.74 6.75
#